data_AF-A0A1A3EHE1-F1
#
_entry.id   AF-A0A1A3EHE1-F1
#
_cell.length_a   1.000
_cell.length_b   1.000
_cell.length_c   1.000
_cell.angle_alpha   90.00
_cell.angle_beta   90.00
_cell.angle_gamma   90.00
#
_symmetry.space_group_name_H-M   'P 1'
#
loop_
_entity.id
_entity.type
_entity.pdbx_description
1 polymer ?
#
loop_
_entity_poly.entity_id
_entity_poly.type
_entity_poly.pdbx_seq_one_letter_code
_entity_poly.pdbx_strand_id
1 'polypeptide(L)' 'MISRRRAEPVELVDIVIPEPGPFEVVVEIVACGVCHTDLTYRRGGINDEYPFLLGHESAGTVDSVGSGVTAV' A
#
# COMPACT_ATOMS: atom_id res chain seq x y z
N MET A 1 6.67 -0.36 1.38
CA MET A 1 7.52 0.15 2.47
C MET A 1 6.72 0.07 3.77
N ILE A 2 7.26 -0.51 4.84
CA ILE A 2 6.53 -0.64 6.11
C ILE A 2 7.06 0.34 7.16
N SER A 3 6.16 1.10 7.78
CA SER A 3 6.43 1.83 9.02
C SER A 3 5.97 0.97 10.20
N ARG A 4 6.90 0.37 10.94
CA ARG A 4 6.55 -0.54 12.06
C ARG A 4 6.13 0.17 13.32
N ARG A 5 6.74 1.33 13.60
CA ARG A 5 6.49 2.12 14.81
C ARG A 5 6.65 3.60 14.51
N ARG A 6 6.12 4.41 15.41
CA ARG A 6 6.20 5.86 15.35
C ARG A 6 7.64 6.35 15.26
N ALA A 7 7.91 7.17 14.26
CA ALA A 7 9.18 7.87 14.00
C ALA A 7 10.40 6.96 13.75
N GLU A 8 10.24 5.64 13.63
CA GLU A 8 11.31 4.73 13.21
C GLU A 8 11.53 4.79 11.68
N PRO A 9 12.75 4.48 11.18
CA PRO A 9 12.98 4.31 9.76
C PRO A 9 11.98 3.33 9.12
N VAL A 10 11.60 3.58 7.86
CA VAL A 10 10.76 2.65 7.10
C VAL A 10 11.60 1.48 6.61
N GLU A 11 11.00 0.30 6.57
CA GLU A 11 11.65 -0.94 6.13
C GLU A 11 11.16 -1.34 4.72
N LEU A 12 12.10 -1.86 3.93
CA LEU A 12 11.78 -2.66 2.74
C LEU A 12 11.71 -4.11 3.17
N VAL A 13 10.55 -4.72 2.95
CA VAL A 13 10.28 -6.11 3.32
C VAL A 13 9.43 -6.74 2.24
N ASP A 14 9.62 -8.05 2.06
CA ASP A 14 8.73 -8.85 1.24
C ASP A 14 7.41 -9.09 1.98
N ILE A 15 6.31 -9.02 1.23
CA ILE A 15 4.97 -9.34 1.73
C ILE A 15 4.31 -10.31 0.78
N VAL A 16 3.35 -11.07 1.31
CA VAL A 16 2.50 -11.93 0.49
C VAL A 16 1.31 -11.11 0.01
N ILE A 17 1.13 -11.05 -1.31
CA ILE A 17 -0.08 -10.53 -1.92
C ILE A 17 -1.05 -11.72 -2.06
N PRO A 18 -2.23 -11.70 -1.41
CA PRO A 18 -3.21 -12.77 -1.55
C PRO A 18 -3.89 -12.69 -2.92
N GLU A 19 -4.53 -13.79 -3.32
CA GLU A 19 -5.46 -13.79 -4.45
C GLU A 19 -6.59 -12.77 -4.20
N PRO A 20 -7.02 -12.01 -5.23
CA PRO A 20 -8.06 -11.00 -5.06
C PRO A 20 -9.39 -11.66 -4.66
N GLY A 21 -10.06 -11.07 -3.67
CA GLY A 21 -11.47 -11.35 -3.41
C GLY A 21 -12.36 -10.98 -4.61
N PRO A 22 -13.65 -11.35 -4.60
CA PRO A 22 -14.52 -11.18 -5.77
C PRO A 22 -14.57 -9.77 -6.34
N PHE A 23 -14.45 -8.73 -5.51
CA PHE A 23 -14.54 -7.33 -5.94
C PHE A 23 -13.20 -6.58 -5.82
N GLU A 24 -12.09 -7.30 -5.79
CA GLU A 24 -10.76 -6.75 -5.62
C GLU A 24 -9.93 -6.91 -6.91
N VAL A 25 -8.88 -6.09 -7.03
CA VAL A 25 -7.93 -6.12 -8.13
C VAL A 25 -6.53 -6.12 -7.54
N VAL A 26 -5.66 -7.00 -8.05
CA VAL A 26 -4.23 -6.94 -7.78
C VAL A 26 -3.55 -6.15 -8.90
N VAL A 27 -2.71 -5.20 -8.51
CA VAL A 27 -1.98 -4.33 -9.43
C VAL A 27 -0.49 -4.53 -9.22
N GLU A 28 0.24 -4.82 -10.30
CA GLU A 28 1.69 -4.75 -10.32
C GLU A 28 2.11 -3.28 -10.36
N ILE A 29 2.64 -2.78 -9.24
CA ILE A 29 3.02 -1.38 -9.10
C ILE A 29 4.34 -1.12 -9.85
N VAL A 30 4.31 -0.23 -10.83
CA VAL A 30 5.49 0.20 -11.60
C VAL A 30 6.17 1.40 -10.92
N ALA A 31 5.39 2.31 -10.35
CA ALA A 31 5.88 3.47 -9.62
C ALA A 31 4.89 3.92 -8.54
N CYS A 32 5.41 4.51 -7.47
CA CYS A 32 4.62 5.18 -6.44
C CYS A 32 5.29 6.50 -6.05
N GLY A 33 4.50 7.57 -6.01
CA GLY A 33 4.91 8.87 -5.46
C GLY A 33 5.17 8.80 -3.96
N VAL A 34 5.95 9.77 -3.47
CA VAL A 34 6.17 9.97 -2.04
C VAL A 34 5.59 11.32 -1.66
N CYS A 35 4.55 11.28 -0.83
CA CYS A 35 3.84 12.47 -0.38
C CYS A 35 4.20 12.82 1.06
N HIS A 36 3.97 14.09 1.43
CA HIS A 36 4.11 14.54 2.81
C HIS A 36 3.19 13.77 3.78
N THR A 37 2.04 13.29 3.31
CA THR A 37 1.11 12.51 4.12
C THR A 37 1.72 11.18 4.57
N ASP A 38 2.58 10.55 3.77
CA ASP A 38 3.29 9.31 4.19
C ASP A 38 4.19 9.58 5.39
N LEU A 39 4.87 10.74 5.40
CA LEU A 39 5.68 11.18 6.54
C LEU A 39 4.83 11.50 7.77
N THR A 40 3.64 12.08 7.58
CA THR A 40 2.70 12.37 8.67
C THR A 40 2.21 11.09 9.32
N TYR A 41 1.85 10.06 8.54
CA TYR A 41 1.54 8.72 9.06
C TYR A 41 2.72 8.13 9.83
N ARG A 42 3.94 8.12 9.25
CA ARG A 42 5.16 7.63 9.92
C ARG A 42 5.43 8.30 11.28
N ARG A 43 5.02 9.56 11.45
CA ARG A 43 5.22 10.35 12.68
C ARG A 43 4.06 10.25 13.68
N GLY A 44 2.98 9.57 13.33
CA GLY A 44 1.77 9.43 14.15
C GLY A 44 0.95 10.71 14.20
N GLY A 45 0.95 11.48 13.10
CA GLY A 45 0.18 12.71 12.98
C GLY A 45 -1.27 12.49 12.51
N ILE A 46 -1.62 11.28 12.07
CA ILE A 46 -2.99 10.90 11.66
C ILE A 46 -3.63 9.99 12.72
N ASN A 47 -3.00 8.85 13.00
CA ASN A 47 -3.36 7.88 14.06
C ASN A 47 -2.11 7.08 14.49
N ASP A 48 -2.29 6.10 15.37
CA ASP A 48 -1.24 5.25 15.95
C ASP A 48 -1.42 3.74 15.68
N GLU A 49 -2.22 3.39 14.67
CA GLU A 49 -2.53 2.01 14.24
C GLU A 49 -1.39 1.35 13.43
N TYR A 50 -0.15 1.45 13.91
CA TYR A 50 1.00 0.77 13.29
C TYR A 50 0.84 -0.76 13.37
N PRO A 51 1.35 -1.52 12.38
CA PRO A 51 2.19 -1.10 11.26
C PRO A 51 1.43 -0.55 10.05
N PHE A 52 2.04 0.40 9.33
CA PHE A 52 1.48 0.92 8.07
C PHE A 52 2.27 0.45 6.85
N LEU A 53 1.56 -0.03 5.83
CA LEU A 53 2.05 -0.11 4.46
C LEU A 53 1.82 1.26 3.81
N LEU A 54 2.90 2.01 3.57
CA LEU A 54 2.85 3.37 3.02
C LEU A 54 2.83 3.37 1.48
N GLY A 55 2.45 4.51 0.90
CA GLY A 55 2.33 4.71 -0.54
C GLY A 55 0.87 4.76 -0.99
N HIS A 56 0.40 5.94 -1.38
CA HIS A 56 -0.98 6.19 -1.80
C HIS A 56 -1.08 6.92 -3.16
N GLU A 57 0.04 6.99 -3.88
CA GLU A 57 0.17 7.68 -5.17
C GLU A 57 0.78 6.74 -6.21
N SER A 58 0.16 5.58 -6.40
CA SER A 58 0.72 4.48 -7.20
C SER A 58 0.15 4.43 -8.61
N ALA A 59 0.99 4.00 -9.55
CA ALA A 59 0.60 3.65 -10.92
C ALA A 59 1.24 2.31 -11.31
N GLY A 60 0.50 1.52 -12.08
CA GLY A 60 0.90 0.16 -12.42
C GLY A 60 -0.02 -0.47 -13.46
N THR A 61 0.14 -1.78 -13.64
CA THR A 61 -0.66 -2.59 -14.54
C THR A 61 -1.49 -3.59 -13.73
N VAL A 62 -2.71 -3.87 -14.20
CA VAL A 62 -3.55 -4.91 -13.57
C VAL A 62 -2.90 -6.27 -13.79
N ASP A 63 -2.65 -6.98 -12.70
CA ASP A 63 -2.10 -8.34 -12.69
C ASP A 63 -3.22 -9.38 -12.68
N SER A 64 -4.16 -9.28 -11.74
CA SER A 64 -5.31 -10.18 -11.62
C SER A 64 -6.56 -9.48 -11.07
N VAL A 65 -7.74 -10.03 -11.39
CA VAL A 65 -9.05 -9.48 -11.01
C VAL A 65 -9.94 -10.53 -10.37
N GLY A 66 -10.71 -10.12 -9.36
CA GLY A 66 -11.78 -10.93 -8.78
C GLY A 66 -12.95 -11.13 -9.74
N SER A 67 -13.72 -12.20 -9.52
CA SER A 67 -14.83 -12.63 -10.39
C SER A 67 -15.99 -11.63 -10.54
N GLY A 68 -16.12 -10.70 -9.59
CA GLY A 68 -17.14 -9.66 -9.56
C GLY A 68 -16.68 -8.31 -10.13
N VAL A 69 -15.45 -8.19 -10.61
CA VAL A 69 -14.93 -6.97 -11.26
C VAL A 69 -15.54 -6.85 -12.66
N THR A 70 -16.15 -5.70 -12.97
CA THR A 70 -16.86 -5.47 -14.24
C THR A 70 -16.18 -4.46 -15.16
N ALA A 71 -15.16 -3.75 -14.68
CA ALA A 71 -14.39 -2.77 -15.43
C ALA A 71 -12.96 -2.65 -14.87
N VAL A 72 -12.02 -2.31 -15.75
CA VAL A 72 -10.59 -2.04 -15.48
C VAL A 72 -10.10 -0.94 -16.39
#